data_AF-A0A9C8WRT2-F1
#
_entry.id   AF-A0A9C8WRT2-F1
#
_cell.length_a   1.000
_cell.length_b   1.000
_cell.length_c   1.000
_cell.angle_alpha   90.00
_cell.angle_beta   90.00
_cell.angle_gamma   90.00
#
_symmetry.space_group_name_H-M   'P 1'
#
loop_
_entity.id
_entity.type
_entity.pdbx_description
1 polymer ?
#
loop_
_entity_poly.entity_id
_entity_poly.type
_entity_poly.pdbx_seq_one_letter_code
_entity_poly.pdbx_strand_id
1 'polypeptide(L)'
;MEPETNFFTGRNILKSLTTVCLLALFLSGCATSSGKDGSSAGARMIPLGNGICQDTRTGKMWQVEPSRTLKSLEAAQNYVASLKTGGYDDWRLPTVTELFDLYMIFDLHQNGNCAMQVEGTYWSDEP
;
A
#
# COMPACT_ATOMS: atom_id res chain seq x y z
N MET A 1 23.49 -16.40 -24.16
CA MET A 1 24.02 -16.40 -25.53
C MET A 1 23.11 -17.31 -26.33
N GLU A 2 22.21 -16.64 -27.04
CA GLU A 2 21.13 -17.05 -27.94
C GLU A 2 21.64 -17.96 -29.10
N PRO A 3 20.82 -18.72 -29.84
CA PRO A 3 19.53 -18.20 -30.31
C PRO A 3 18.33 -19.16 -30.45
N GLU A 4 17.19 -18.54 -30.20
CA GLU A 4 15.89 -18.70 -30.88
C GLU A 4 16.04 -19.08 -32.36
N THR A 5 15.11 -19.86 -32.90
CA THR A 5 14.33 -19.46 -34.09
C THR A 5 13.31 -20.53 -34.50
N ASN A 6 12.05 -20.10 -34.45
CA ASN A 6 11.04 -20.27 -35.49
C ASN A 6 10.58 -21.69 -35.90
N PHE A 7 9.27 -21.91 -35.93
CA PHE A 7 8.47 -21.64 -37.13
C PHE A 7 7.10 -22.32 -36.94
N PHE A 8 6.04 -21.51 -36.96
CA PHE A 8 4.67 -21.99 -37.07
C PHE A 8 4.52 -22.72 -38.41
N THR A 9 4.14 -24.00 -38.41
CA THR A 9 3.56 -24.64 -39.60
C THR A 9 2.53 -25.69 -39.22
N GLY A 10 1.30 -25.46 -39.65
CA GLY A 10 0.54 -26.46 -40.42
C GLY A 10 -0.07 -27.63 -39.65
N ARG A 11 -1.35 -27.45 -39.31
CA ARG A 11 -2.44 -28.44 -39.38
C ARG A 11 -2.03 -29.89 -39.72
N ASN A 12 -2.24 -30.79 -38.77
CA ASN A 12 -2.60 -32.18 -39.09
C ASN A 12 -3.94 -32.52 -38.43
N ILE A 13 -4.90 -32.82 -39.30
CA ILE A 13 -6.25 -33.28 -39.02
C ILE A 13 -6.17 -34.79 -38.77
N LEU A 14 -7.16 -35.34 -38.04
CA LEU A 14 -7.44 -36.77 -37.77
C LEU A 14 -6.68 -37.33 -36.54
N LYS A 15 -7.31 -37.81 -35.48
CA LYS A 15 -8.45 -38.76 -35.37
C LYS A 15 -9.20 -38.45 -34.05
N SER A 16 -10.48 -38.08 -34.09
CA SER A 16 -11.62 -38.98 -33.85
C SER A 16 -11.42 -40.03 -32.74
N LEU A 17 -12.36 -40.02 -31.80
CA LEU A 17 -12.66 -41.03 -30.77
C LEU A 17 -11.79 -41.05 -29.50
N THR A 18 -11.90 -40.01 -28.68
CA THR A 18 -11.87 -40.21 -27.22
C THR A 18 -12.82 -39.25 -26.52
N THR A 19 -13.90 -39.82 -25.99
CA THR A 19 -14.48 -39.38 -24.71
C THR A 19 -15.31 -38.10 -24.73
N VAL A 20 -16.34 -38.09 -25.58
CA VAL A 20 -17.61 -37.42 -25.23
C VAL A 20 -18.28 -38.31 -24.15
N CYS A 21 -18.74 -37.69 -23.05
CA CYS A 21 -19.54 -38.29 -21.97
C CYS A 21 -18.83 -39.10 -20.86
N LEU A 22 -17.84 -38.51 -20.19
CA LEU A 22 -17.74 -38.66 -18.73
C LEU A 22 -18.08 -37.33 -18.05
N LEU A 23 -19.40 -37.17 -17.88
CA LEU A 23 -20.08 -36.62 -16.71
C LEU A 23 -19.47 -35.37 -16.05
N ALA A 24 -20.16 -34.27 -16.31
CA ALA A 24 -20.18 -33.05 -15.53
C ALA A 24 -20.00 -33.30 -14.01
N LEU A 25 -18.82 -32.95 -13.52
CA LEU A 25 -18.59 -32.70 -12.09
C LEU A 25 -18.15 -31.24 -11.94
N PHE A 26 -19.15 -30.46 -11.53
CA PHE A 26 -19.06 -29.21 -10.79
C PHE A 26 -18.50 -27.99 -11.51
N LEU A 27 -19.47 -27.23 -12.03
CA LEU A 27 -19.49 -25.77 -12.10
C LEU A 27 -18.72 -25.11 -10.95
N SER A 28 -18.06 -24.01 -11.30
CA SER A 28 -17.81 -22.88 -10.42
C SER A 28 -16.84 -23.15 -9.26
N GLY A 29 -15.56 -23.34 -9.60
CA GLY A 29 -14.53 -22.73 -8.77
C GLY A 29 -14.65 -21.22 -8.90
N CYS A 30 -15.53 -20.59 -8.10
CA CYS A 30 -15.40 -19.16 -7.87
C CYS A 30 -13.98 -18.96 -7.36
N ALA A 31 -13.14 -18.24 -8.12
CA ALA A 31 -11.95 -17.66 -7.57
C ALA A 31 -12.44 -16.73 -6.46
N THR A 32 -12.45 -17.22 -5.22
CA THR A 32 -12.45 -16.36 -4.06
C THR A 32 -11.09 -15.67 -4.12
N SER A 33 -11.04 -14.52 -4.78
CA SER A 33 -10.13 -13.47 -4.35
C SER A 33 -10.50 -13.25 -2.90
N SER A 34 -9.77 -13.91 -2.01
CA SER A 34 -9.71 -13.53 -0.62
C SER A 34 -9.07 -12.14 -0.64
N GLY A 35 -9.91 -11.14 -0.88
CA GLY A 35 -9.71 -9.83 -0.32
C GLY A 35 -9.55 -10.08 1.16
N LYS A 36 -8.29 -10.19 1.61
CA LYS A 36 -7.96 -9.82 2.96
C LYS A 36 -8.23 -8.33 3.00
N ASP A 37 -9.50 -7.99 3.17
CA ASP A 37 -9.93 -6.66 3.53
C ASP A 37 -9.35 -6.47 4.93
N GLY A 38 -8.08 -6.09 5.01
CA GLY A 38 -7.42 -5.73 6.26
C GLY A 38 -7.90 -4.38 6.81
N SER A 39 -9.16 -4.03 6.50
CA SER A 39 -9.92 -3.10 7.30
C SER A 39 -10.37 -3.87 8.53
N SER A 40 -9.50 -3.93 9.55
CA SER A 40 -9.92 -4.41 10.85
C SER A 40 -11.09 -3.54 11.30
N ALA A 41 -12.19 -4.15 11.72
CA ALA A 41 -13.28 -3.43 12.35
C ALA A 41 -12.71 -2.72 13.60
N GLY A 42 -12.39 -1.43 13.48
CA GLY A 42 -11.65 -0.65 14.49
C GLY A 42 -10.36 0.02 14.02
N ALA A 43 -9.92 -0.18 12.77
CA ALA A 43 -8.81 0.58 12.19
C ALA A 43 -9.16 2.07 12.10
N ARG A 44 -8.33 2.91 12.72
CA ARG A 44 -8.42 4.37 12.62
C ARG A 44 -7.66 4.91 11.43
N MET A 45 -6.57 4.24 11.05
CA MET A 45 -5.76 4.58 9.88
C MET A 45 -6.18 3.74 8.68
N ILE A 46 -6.40 4.41 7.54
CA ILE A 46 -6.70 3.75 6.27
C ILE A 46 -5.66 4.12 5.21
N PRO A 47 -5.14 3.15 4.43
CA PRO A 47 -4.26 3.46 3.31
C PRO A 47 -5.07 4.09 2.18
N LEU A 48 -4.62 5.24 1.67
CA LEU A 48 -5.22 5.87 0.48
C LEU A 48 -4.50 5.48 -0.83
N GLY A 49 -3.40 4.73 -0.72
CA GLY A 49 -2.50 4.45 -1.82
C GLY A 49 -1.46 5.57 -2.01
N ASN A 50 -0.59 5.41 -3.01
CA ASN A 50 0.44 6.39 -3.38
C ASN A 50 1.33 6.86 -2.21
N GLY A 51 1.59 5.99 -1.24
CA GLY A 51 2.43 6.30 -0.08
C GLY A 51 1.74 7.15 0.99
N ILE A 52 0.40 7.20 1.02
CA ILE A 52 -0.37 7.96 2.01
C ILE A 52 -1.27 7.05 2.85
N CYS A 53 -1.35 7.39 4.13
CA CYS A 53 -2.38 6.93 5.05
C CYS A 53 -3.17 8.10 5.62
N GLN A 54 -4.46 7.90 5.87
CA GLN A 54 -5.34 8.89 6.49
C GLN A 54 -5.85 8.42 7.84
N ASP A 55 -5.79 9.31 8.82
CA ASP A 55 -6.52 9.16 10.07
C ASP A 55 -7.99 9.56 9.86
N THR A 56 -8.88 8.58 9.95
CA THR A 56 -10.33 8.76 9.75
C THR A 56 -10.99 9.64 10.80
N ARG A 57 -10.40 9.83 11.98
CA ARG A 57 -10.97 10.66 13.05
C ARG A 57 -10.70 12.15 12.82
N THR A 58 -9.50 12.49 12.36
CA THR A 58 -9.07 13.89 12.21
C THR A 58 -9.03 14.36 10.75
N GLY A 59 -9.10 13.43 9.80
CA GLY A 59 -8.94 13.69 8.36
C GLY A 59 -7.49 13.92 7.91
N LYS A 60 -6.52 13.91 8.85
CA LYS A 60 -5.11 14.18 8.53
C LYS A 60 -4.50 13.05 7.72
N MET A 61 -3.65 13.44 6.77
CA MET A 61 -2.89 12.52 5.93
C MET A 61 -1.44 12.45 6.40
N TRP A 62 -0.86 11.26 6.27
CA TRP A 62 0.47 10.93 6.72
C TRP A 62 1.22 10.22 5.59
N GLN A 63 2.46 10.62 5.36
CA GLN A 63 3.37 9.91 4.46
C GLN A 63 3.78 8.57 5.11
N VAL A 64 3.69 7.49 4.34
CA VAL A 64 4.05 6.14 4.81
C VAL A 64 5.56 5.95 4.92
N GLU A 65 6.30 6.43 3.92
CA GLU A 65 7.76 6.31 3.87
C GLU A 65 8.42 7.41 4.71
N PRO A 66 9.31 7.06 5.66
CA PRO A 66 10.03 8.07 6.43
C PRO A 66 10.98 8.86 5.55
N SER A 67 11.25 10.11 5.95
CA SER A 67 12.33 10.86 5.33
C SER A 67 13.68 10.21 5.62
N ARG A 68 14.70 10.55 4.82
CA ARG A 68 16.10 10.39 5.25
C ARG A 68 16.34 11.12 6.58
N THR A 69 17.39 10.78 7.31
CA THR A 69 17.78 11.54 8.51
C THR A 69 18.12 12.98 8.16
N LEU A 70 17.40 13.93 8.74
CA LEU A 70 17.61 15.37 8.57
C LEU A 70 18.28 15.93 9.81
N LYS A 71 19.28 16.80 9.61
CA LYS A 71 20.18 17.28 10.67
C LYS A 71 19.77 18.62 11.30
N SER A 72 18.74 19.28 10.78
CA SER A 72 18.23 20.55 11.30
C SER A 72 16.74 20.70 11.00
N LEU A 73 16.07 21.55 11.79
CA LEU A 73 14.68 21.93 11.57
C LEU A 73 14.49 22.59 10.19
N GLU A 74 15.42 23.45 9.77
CA GLU A 74 15.40 24.08 8.45
C GLU A 74 15.45 23.04 7.33
N ALA A 75 16.28 21.99 7.47
CA ALA A 75 16.33 20.91 6.48
C ALA A 75 15.01 20.11 6.44
N ALA A 76 14.34 19.96 7.59
CA ALA A 76 13.02 19.33 7.69
C ALA A 76 11.94 20.17 7.01
N GLN A 77 11.91 21.47 7.27
CA GLN A 77 10.98 22.39 6.62
C GLN A 77 11.17 22.43 5.09
N ASN A 78 12.43 22.49 4.62
CA ASN A 78 12.74 22.45 3.19
C ASN A 78 12.34 21.11 2.54
N TYR A 79 12.57 19.98 3.23
CA TYR A 79 12.15 18.67 2.74
C TYR A 79 10.63 18.62 2.54
N VAL A 80 9.89 19.00 3.58
CA VAL A 80 8.43 18.98 3.56
C VAL A 80 7.85 19.91 2.51
N ALA A 81 8.40 21.13 2.35
CA ALA A 81 7.98 22.06 1.30
C ALA A 81 8.20 21.53 -0.13
N SER A 82 9.19 20.64 -0.31
CA SER A 82 9.46 19.99 -1.60
C SER A 82 8.63 18.73 -1.85
N LEU A 83 7.90 18.25 -0.83
CA LEU A 83 7.20 16.96 -0.89
C LEU A 83 6.02 17.03 -1.87
N LYS A 84 5.86 15.94 -2.64
CA LYS A 84 4.77 15.72 -3.62
C LYS A 84 4.12 14.34 -3.48
N THR A 85 4.28 13.68 -2.33
CA THR A 85 3.75 12.34 -2.10
C THR A 85 2.24 12.32 -2.31
N GLY A 86 1.77 11.32 -3.05
CA GLY A 86 0.37 11.19 -3.49
C GLY A 86 -0.20 12.37 -4.29
N GLY A 87 0.63 13.26 -4.83
CA GLY A 87 0.22 14.40 -5.64
C GLY A 87 -0.16 15.66 -4.85
N TYR A 88 0.05 15.67 -3.54
CA TYR A 88 -0.23 16.82 -2.66
C TYR A 88 1.01 17.68 -2.45
N ASP A 89 0.86 18.99 -2.34
CA ASP A 89 1.93 19.97 -2.13
C ASP A 89 1.79 20.79 -0.84
N ASP A 90 0.77 20.51 -0.04
CA ASP A 90 0.42 21.18 1.22
C ASP A 90 0.93 20.44 2.46
N TRP A 91 1.97 19.61 2.29
CA TRP A 91 2.61 18.91 3.39
C TRP A 91 3.24 19.90 4.39
N ARG A 92 3.14 19.57 5.68
CA ARG A 92 3.77 20.31 6.78
C ARG A 92 4.38 19.36 7.81
N LEU A 93 5.25 19.89 8.67
CA LEU A 93 5.70 19.14 9.84
C LEU A 93 4.51 18.93 10.81
N PRO A 94 4.47 17.80 11.52
CA PRO A 94 3.45 17.54 12.54
C PRO A 94 3.72 18.38 13.80
N THR A 95 2.68 18.63 14.59
CA THR A 95 2.85 19.17 15.95
C THR A 95 3.25 18.06 16.92
N VAL A 96 3.69 18.41 18.13
CA VAL A 96 4.04 17.40 19.17
C VAL A 96 2.80 16.57 19.54
N THR A 97 1.63 17.21 19.60
CA THR A 97 0.37 16.53 19.90
C THR A 97 -0.04 15.56 18.78
N GLU A 98 0.18 15.94 17.53
CA GLU A 98 -0.13 15.07 16.38
C GLU A 98 0.81 13.85 16.33
N LEU A 99 2.11 14.04 16.63
CA LEU A 99 3.06 12.93 16.77
C LEU A 99 2.64 11.99 17.91
N PHE A 100 2.28 12.54 19.07
CA PHE A 100 1.81 11.74 20.20
C PHE A 100 0.57 10.91 19.84
N ASP A 101 -0.43 11.52 19.20
CA ASP A 101 -1.63 10.80 18.76
C ASP A 101 -1.29 9.73 17.71
N LEU A 102 -0.32 9.99 16.84
CA LEU A 102 0.20 9.00 15.89
C LEU A 102 0.82 7.80 16.61
N TYR A 103 1.68 8.01 17.61
CA TYR A 103 2.22 6.92 18.42
C TYR A 103 1.12 6.10 19.10
N MET A 104 0.13 6.77 19.71
CA MET A 104 -0.98 6.10 20.36
C MET A 104 -1.80 5.23 19.41
N ILE A 105 -2.00 5.66 18.17
CA ILE A 105 -2.67 4.85 17.13
C ILE A 105 -1.94 3.53 16.91
N PHE A 106 -0.60 3.56 16.84
CA PHE A 106 0.22 2.39 16.58
C PHE A 106 0.31 1.48 17.81
N ASP A 107 0.51 2.05 19.00
CA ASP A 107 0.56 1.33 20.27
C ASP A 107 -0.76 0.60 20.59
N LEU A 108 -1.90 1.21 20.21
CA LEU A 108 -3.21 0.61 20.39
C LEU A 108 -3.63 -0.32 19.24
N HIS A 109 -2.73 -0.61 18.30
CA HIS A 109 -3.00 -1.44 17.11
C HIS A 109 -4.18 -0.95 16.26
N GLN A 110 -4.40 0.36 16.20
CA GLN A 110 -5.43 1.02 15.39
C GLN A 110 -4.91 1.46 14.01
N ASN A 111 -3.66 1.13 13.69
CA ASN A 111 -3.02 1.49 12.41
C ASN A 111 -3.53 0.67 11.21
N GLY A 112 -4.33 -0.39 11.43
CA GLY A 112 -4.91 -1.18 10.34
C GLY A 112 -3.87 -1.69 9.34
N ASN A 113 -4.12 -1.45 8.05
CA ASN A 113 -3.18 -1.80 6.96
C ASN A 113 -2.14 -0.71 6.67
N CYS A 114 -2.06 0.36 7.47
CA CYS A 114 -1.06 1.39 7.28
C CYS A 114 0.31 0.92 7.76
N ALA A 115 1.17 0.58 6.80
CA ALA A 115 2.55 0.15 7.00
C ALA A 115 3.54 1.33 7.12
N MET A 116 3.15 2.37 7.88
CA MET A 116 4.05 3.49 8.18
C MET A 116 5.01 3.11 9.30
N GLN A 117 6.25 3.54 9.19
CA GLN A 117 7.24 3.37 10.26
C GLN A 117 7.16 4.57 11.20
N VAL A 118 6.79 4.32 12.46
CA VAL A 118 6.79 5.33 13.55
C VAL A 118 8.03 5.22 14.44
N GLU A 119 8.95 4.31 14.14
CA GLU A 119 10.20 4.13 14.88
C GLU A 119 11.22 5.21 14.50
N GLY A 120 11.81 5.87 15.50
CA GLY A 120 12.91 6.82 15.30
C GLY A 120 12.65 8.19 15.92
N THR A 121 13.39 9.19 15.43
CA THR A 121 13.28 10.59 15.87
C THR A 121 12.65 11.41 14.76
N TYR A 122 11.63 12.19 15.10
CA TYR A 122 10.87 13.01 14.16
C TYR A 122 11.00 14.49 14.51
N TRP A 123 10.98 15.33 13.48
CA TRP A 123 10.91 16.78 13.63
C TRP A 123 9.45 17.20 13.85
N SER A 124 9.22 18.10 14.80
CA SER A 124 7.94 18.80 15.01
C SER A 124 8.04 20.25 14.54
N ASP A 125 6.90 20.84 14.20
CA ASP A 125 6.77 22.28 13.93
C ASP A 125 6.76 23.13 15.21
N GLU A 126 6.77 22.48 16.38
CA GLU A 126 6.81 23.11 17.70
C GLU A 126 8.20 22.90 18.34
N PRO A 127 8.71 23.88 19.10
CA PRO A 127 9.99 23.80 19.82
C PRO A 127 10.04 22.73 20.92
#